data_AF-A0A7Y1QNQ0-F1
#
_entry.id   AF-A0A7Y1QNQ0-F1
#
_cell.length_a   1.000
_cell.length_b   1.000
_cell.length_c   1.000
_cell.angle_alpha   90.00
_cell.angle_beta   90.00
_cell.angle_gamma   90.00
#
_symmetry.space_group_name_H-M   'P 1'
#
loop_
_entity.id
_entity.type
_entity.pdbx_description
1 polymer ?
#
loop_
_entity_poly.entity_id
_entity_poly.type
_entity_poly.pdbx_seq_one_letter_code
_entity_poly.pdbx_strand_id
1 'polypeptide(L)'
;MSYSKDDYYREMLSESFDENGITATSEQIAAVASDIVVCVENQGMAFYEPPASDRLNDIEREWKAKYDSLKREFEAYQGNAETAVKKALRQYSDANISIGRDGEVLRHGGRTEQIQ
;
A
#
# COMPACT_ATOMS: atom_id res chain seq x y z
N MET A 1 23.12 6.09 22.99
CA MET A 1 22.46 7.39 23.02
C MET A 1 21.73 7.55 21.70
N SER A 2 20.43 7.86 21.71
CA SER A 2 19.69 8.13 20.48
C SER A 2 19.95 9.58 20.06
N TYR A 3 20.29 9.79 18.81
CA TYR A 3 20.44 11.13 18.22
C TYR A 3 19.08 11.81 18.18
N SER A 4 18.97 13.00 18.78
CA SER A 4 17.71 13.73 18.90
C SER A 4 17.52 14.73 17.74
N LYS A 5 16.30 15.25 17.57
CA LYS A 5 16.05 16.33 16.60
C LYS A 5 16.86 17.59 16.93
N ASP A 6 17.05 17.88 18.21
CA ASP A 6 17.86 19.01 18.66
C ASP A 6 19.34 18.81 18.28
N ASP A 7 19.89 17.60 18.49
CA ASP A 7 21.25 17.26 18.04
C ASP A 7 21.40 17.46 16.52
N TYR A 8 20.41 16.99 15.74
CA TYR A 8 20.37 17.16 14.28
C TYR A 8 20.42 18.62 13.84
N TYR A 9 19.55 19.46 14.40
CA TYR A 9 19.49 20.87 13.99
C TYR A 9 20.69 21.67 14.49
N ARG A 10 21.31 21.31 15.63
CA ARG A 10 22.56 21.93 16.08
C ARG A 10 23.72 21.65 15.15
N GLU A 11 23.86 20.41 14.71
CA GLU A 11 24.89 20.02 13.73
C GLU A 11 24.68 20.77 12.41
N MET A 12 23.46 20.72 11.87
CA MET A 12 23.11 21.40 10.62
C MET A 12 23.34 22.92 10.68
N LEU A 13 22.94 23.58 11.77
CA LEU A 13 23.16 25.01 11.95
C LEU A 13 24.64 25.35 12.09
N SER A 14 25.42 24.52 12.78
CA SER A 14 26.87 24.73 12.92
C SER A 14 27.56 24.68 11.57
N GLU A 15 27.28 23.66 10.77
CA GLU A 15 27.81 23.52 9.40
C GLU A 15 27.38 24.69 8.51
N SER A 16 26.10 25.03 8.53
CA SER A 16 25.55 26.13 7.73
C SER A 16 26.16 27.48 8.11
N PHE A 17 26.37 27.74 9.41
CA PHE A 17 26.95 28.98 9.88
C PHE A 17 28.42 29.09 9.47
N ASP A 18 29.18 28.00 9.59
CA ASP A 18 30.57 27.94 9.13
C ASP A 18 30.68 28.18 7.61
N GLU A 19 29.84 27.52 6.81
CA GLU A 19 29.82 27.67 5.34
C GLU A 19 29.47 29.08 4.88
N ASN A 20 28.63 29.79 5.64
CA ASN A 20 28.14 31.13 5.30
C ASN A 20 28.88 32.25 6.06
N GLY A 21 29.92 31.93 6.83
CA GLY A 21 30.72 32.92 7.57
C GLY A 21 29.94 33.61 8.70
N ILE A 22 28.92 32.96 9.25
CA ILE A 22 28.12 33.46 10.36
C ILE A 22 28.79 33.03 11.66
N THR A 23 29.18 33.99 12.49
CA THR A 23 29.72 33.69 13.82
C THR A 23 28.61 33.64 14.85
N ALA A 24 28.43 32.49 15.49
CA ALA A 24 27.56 32.31 16.65
C ALA A 24 28.21 31.38 17.68
N THR A 25 27.88 31.56 18.95
CA THR A 25 28.34 30.64 20.00
C THR A 25 27.53 29.33 19.97
N SER A 26 28.09 28.28 20.56
CA SER A 26 27.38 27.00 20.70
C SER A 26 26.05 27.13 21.45
N GLU A 27 25.96 28.04 22.43
CA GLU A 27 24.70 28.30 23.14
C GLU A 27 23.67 29.00 22.25
N GLN A 28 24.11 29.92 21.37
CA GLN A 28 23.22 30.58 20.42
C GLN A 28 22.69 29.60 19.38
N ILE A 29 23.56 28.72 18.86
CA ILE A 29 23.18 27.65 17.94
C ILE A 29 22.19 26.69 18.62
N ALA A 30 22.45 26.31 19.87
CA ALA A 30 21.56 25.46 20.66
C ALA A 30 20.17 26.09 20.88
N ALA A 31 20.11 27.39 21.17
CA ALA A 31 18.86 28.10 21.34
C ALA A 31 18.04 28.10 20.04
N VAL A 32 18.66 28.43 18.91
CA VAL A 32 18.00 28.46 17.60
C VAL A 32 17.55 27.05 17.18
N ALA A 33 18.38 26.03 17.40
CA ALA A 33 18.02 24.63 17.12
C ALA A 33 16.76 24.20 17.88
N SER A 34 16.68 24.54 19.18
CA SER A 34 15.51 24.25 20.01
C SER A 34 14.24 24.93 19.48
N ASP A 35 14.34 26.19 19.03
CA ASP A 35 13.21 26.90 18.44
C ASP A 35 12.76 26.25 17.11
N ILE A 36 13.71 25.83 16.26
CA ILE A 36 13.43 25.13 15.00
C ILE A 36 12.69 23.81 15.25
N VAL A 37 13.04 23.05 16.29
CA VAL A 37 12.31 21.83 16.65
C VAL A 37 10.83 22.13 16.86
N VAL A 38 10.52 23.17 17.64
CA VAL A 38 9.14 23.61 17.89
C VAL A 38 8.47 24.07 16.60
N CYS A 39 9.17 24.84 15.76
CA CYS A 39 8.63 25.30 14.47
C CYS A 39 8.26 24.13 13.56
N VAL A 40 9.14 23.14 13.40
CA VAL A 40 8.91 21.98 12.52
C VAL A 40 7.79 21.10 13.05
N GLU A 41 7.69 20.92 14.37
CA GLU A 41 6.58 20.18 14.98
C GLU A 41 5.22 20.84 14.77
N ASN A 42 5.20 22.16 14.58
CA ASN A 42 4.00 22.95 14.37
C ASN A 42 3.81 23.39 12.91
N GLN A 43 4.73 23.06 12.01
CA GLN A 43 4.74 23.51 10.61
C GLN A 43 3.46 23.10 9.87
N GLY A 44 2.96 21.90 10.16
CA GLY A 44 1.70 21.37 9.59
C GLY A 44 0.45 22.19 9.93
N MET A 45 0.50 23.10 10.92
CA MET A 45 -0.58 24.04 11.19
C MET A 45 -0.55 25.27 10.27
N ALA A 46 0.63 25.63 9.76
CA ALA A 46 0.82 26.81 8.90
C ALA A 46 0.78 26.44 7.41
N PHE A 47 1.31 25.26 7.06
CA PHE A 47 1.32 24.74 5.70
C PHE A 47 0.64 23.38 5.71
N TYR A 48 -0.29 23.17 4.77
CA TYR A 48 -0.91 21.85 4.61
C TYR A 48 0.16 20.86 4.11
N GLU A 49 0.69 20.07 5.04
CA GLU A 49 1.44 18.85 4.74
C GLU A 49 0.50 17.67 4.95
N PRO A 50 -0.02 17.05 3.87
CA PRO A 50 -0.80 15.84 4.03
C PRO A 50 0.07 14.81 4.76
N PRO A 51 -0.41 14.22 5.87
CA PRO A 51 0.36 13.21 6.56
C PRO A 51 0.68 12.07 5.60
N ALA A 52 1.86 11.46 5.76
CA ALA A 52 2.30 10.38 4.88
C ALA A 52 1.26 9.24 4.77
N SER A 53 0.42 9.08 5.80
CA SER A 53 -0.72 8.17 5.82
C SER A 53 -1.74 8.42 4.73
N ASP A 54 -2.01 9.67 4.34
CA ASP A 54 -3.04 9.99 3.34
C ASP A 54 -2.63 9.50 1.95
N ARG A 55 -1.36 9.70 1.59
CA ARG A 55 -0.80 9.16 0.34
C ARG A 55 -0.79 7.64 0.33
N LEU A 56 -0.46 7.01 1.46
CA LEU A 56 -0.48 5.55 1.57
C LEU A 56 -1.91 5.00 1.47
N ASN A 57 -2.89 5.68 2.09
CA ASN A 57 -4.31 5.33 2.02
C ASN A 57 -4.85 5.44 0.59
N ASP A 58 -4.40 6.42 -0.19
CA ASP A 58 -4.76 6.55 -1.61
C ASP A 58 -4.20 5.40 -2.43
N ILE A 59 -2.92 5.08 -2.24
CA ILE A 59 -2.26 3.94 -2.90
C ILE A 59 -2.98 2.64 -2.56
N GLU A 60 -3.29 2.39 -1.29
CA GLU A 60 -4.00 1.19 -0.85
C GLU A 60 -5.40 1.09 -1.48
N ARG A 61 -6.16 2.19 -1.50
CA ARG A 61 -7.48 2.23 -2.14
C ARG A 61 -7.40 1.94 -3.63
N GLU A 62 -6.44 2.52 -4.34
CA GLU A 62 -6.26 2.30 -5.78
C GLU A 62 -5.91 0.83 -6.08
N TRP A 63 -4.96 0.26 -5.34
CA TRP A 63 -4.55 -1.13 -5.52
C TRP A 63 -5.67 -2.11 -5.18
N LYS A 64 -6.43 -1.85 -4.11
CA LYS A 64 -7.60 -2.65 -3.76
C LYS A 64 -8.65 -2.62 -4.86
N ALA A 65 -8.94 -1.45 -5.43
CA ALA A 65 -9.89 -1.34 -6.53
C ALA A 65 -9.45 -2.11 -7.78
N LYS A 66 -8.16 -2.04 -8.14
CA LYS A 66 -7.59 -2.82 -9.25
C LYS A 66 -7.67 -4.32 -8.99
N TYR A 67 -7.33 -4.77 -7.78
CA TYR A 67 -7.42 -6.16 -7.39
C TYR A 67 -8.87 -6.68 -7.45
N ASP A 68 -9.82 -5.94 -6.90
CA ASP A 68 -11.23 -6.33 -6.91
C ASP A 68 -11.79 -6.38 -8.34
N SER A 69 -11.37 -5.46 -9.21
CA SER A 69 -11.73 -5.49 -10.64
C SER A 69 -11.19 -6.76 -11.32
N LEU A 70 -9.91 -7.06 -11.14
CA LEU A 70 -9.28 -8.23 -11.76
C LEU A 70 -9.88 -9.53 -11.22
N LYS A 71 -10.18 -9.59 -9.92
CA LYS A 71 -10.85 -10.73 -9.30
C LYS A 71 -12.22 -10.99 -9.92
N ARG A 72 -13.05 -9.95 -10.10
CA ARG A 72 -14.36 -10.08 -10.75
C ARG A 72 -14.25 -10.57 -12.19
N GLU A 73 -13.27 -10.04 -12.93
CA GLU A 73 -13.03 -10.45 -14.31
C GLU A 73 -12.59 -11.92 -14.40
N PHE A 74 -11.72 -12.35 -13.49
CA PHE A 74 -11.30 -13.75 -13.36
C PHE A 74 -12.46 -14.68 -12.99
N GLU A 75 -13.28 -14.31 -12.00
CA GLU A 75 -14.47 -15.08 -11.59
C GLU A 75 -15.47 -15.20 -12.74
N ALA A 76 -15.68 -14.13 -13.51
CA ALA A 76 -16.53 -14.15 -14.69
C ALA A 76 -15.95 -15.07 -15.78
N TYR A 77 -14.65 -15.01 -16.03
CA TYR A 77 -13.97 -15.89 -16.97
C TYR A 77 -14.11 -17.37 -16.56
N GLN A 78 -13.87 -17.68 -15.29
CA GLN A 78 -14.01 -19.03 -14.75
C GLN A 78 -15.45 -19.54 -14.88
N GLY A 79 -16.45 -18.74 -14.50
CA GLY A 79 -17.85 -19.12 -14.64
C GLY A 79 -18.29 -19.33 -16.10
N ASN A 80 -17.77 -18.53 -17.02
CA ASN A 80 -17.99 -18.69 -18.46
C ASN A 80 -17.33 -19.98 -18.99
N ALA A 81 -16.11 -20.29 -18.54
CA ALA A 81 -15.39 -21.50 -18.90
C ALA A 81 -16.12 -22.75 -18.38
N GLU A 82 -16.54 -22.76 -17.11
CA GLU A 82 -17.33 -23.85 -16.51
C GLU A 82 -18.66 -24.04 -17.26
N THR A 83 -19.32 -22.95 -17.65
CA THR A 83 -20.55 -22.99 -18.48
C THR A 83 -20.28 -23.59 -19.86
N ALA A 84 -19.16 -23.25 -20.50
CA ALA A 84 -18.76 -23.83 -21.77
C ALA A 84 -18.48 -25.33 -21.65
N VAL A 85 -17.77 -25.74 -20.58
CA VAL A 85 -17.49 -27.16 -20.30
C VAL A 85 -18.78 -27.94 -20.01
N LYS A 86 -19.72 -27.38 -19.24
CA LYS A 86 -21.05 -28.00 -19.05
C LYS A 86 -21.73 -28.31 -20.37
N LYS A 87 -21.73 -27.33 -21.30
CA LYS A 87 -22.30 -27.51 -22.65
C LYS A 87 -21.55 -28.57 -23.45
N ALA A 88 -20.22 -28.54 -23.44
CA ALA A 88 -19.39 -29.48 -24.19
C ALA A 88 -19.57 -30.94 -23.71
N LEU A 89 -19.62 -31.15 -22.38
CA LEU A 89 -19.79 -32.45 -21.75
C LEU A 89 -21.26 -32.86 -21.57
N ARG A 90 -22.20 -32.10 -22.15
CA ARG A 90 -23.66 -32.32 -22.05
C ARG A 90 -24.15 -32.49 -20.61
N GLN A 91 -23.55 -31.78 -19.67
CA GLN A 91 -23.99 -31.75 -18.28
C GLN A 91 -25.23 -30.86 -18.14
N TYR A 92 -26.01 -31.09 -17.10
CA TYR A 92 -27.17 -30.24 -16.78
C TYR A 92 -26.73 -28.79 -16.51
N SER A 93 -27.62 -27.82 -16.79
CA SER A 93 -27.31 -26.40 -16.61
C SER A 93 -27.02 -26.02 -15.16
N ASP A 94 -27.67 -26.72 -14.23
CA ASP A 94 -27.54 -26.57 -12.78
C ASP A 94 -26.47 -27.50 -12.18
N ALA A 95 -25.78 -28.30 -13.00
CA ALA A 95 -24.69 -29.14 -12.52
C ALA A 95 -23.60 -28.26 -11.90
N ASN A 96 -23.21 -28.55 -10.66
CA ASN A 96 -22.12 -27.87 -9.99
C ASN A 96 -20.79 -28.48 -10.48
N ILE A 97 -20.01 -27.71 -11.23
CA ILE A 97 -18.76 -28.13 -11.85
C ILE A 97 -17.69 -27.10 -11.57
N SER A 98 -16.47 -27.55 -11.29
CA SER A 98 -15.28 -26.72 -11.24
C SER A 98 -14.21 -27.23 -12.21
N ILE A 99 -13.40 -26.30 -12.73
CA ILE A 99 -12.20 -26.60 -13.52
C ILE A 99 -11.00 -26.39 -12.60
N GLY A 100 -10.27 -27.46 -12.33
CA GLY A 100 -9.08 -27.43 -11.49
C GLY A 100 -7.85 -26.89 -12.23
N ARG A 101 -6.70 -26.93 -11.55
CA ARG A 101 -5.49 -26.19 -11.97
C ARG A 101 -4.91 -26.72 -13.28
N ASP A 102 -4.95 -28.04 -13.45
CA ASP A 102 -4.32 -28.74 -14.57
C ASP A 102 -5.37 -29.09 -15.65
N GLY A 103 -6.58 -28.54 -15.54
CA GLY A 103 -7.69 -28.75 -16.48
C GLY A 103 -8.63 -29.89 -16.11
N GLU A 104 -8.46 -30.50 -14.93
CA GLU A 104 -9.38 -31.50 -14.39
C GLU A 104 -10.78 -30.92 -14.21
N VAL A 105 -11.80 -31.63 -14.68
CA VAL A 105 -13.18 -31.17 -14.53
C VAL A 105 -13.86 -31.99 -13.43
N LEU A 106 -14.24 -31.32 -12.36
CA LEU A 106 -14.84 -31.95 -11.18
C LEU A 106 -16.32 -31.60 -11.10
N ARG A 107 -17.17 -32.61 -10.90
CA ARG A 107 -18.61 -32.45 -10.64
C ARG A 107 -18.91 -32.69 -9.17
N HIS A 108 -19.71 -31.82 -8.57
CA HIS A 108 -20.09 -31.87 -7.16
C HIS A 108 -21.59 -32.16 -7.01
N GLY A 109 -21.95 -33.43 -6.78
CA GLY A 109 -23.35 -33.89 -6.73
C GLY A 109 -23.67 -34.83 -5.57
N GLY A 110 -23.00 -34.65 -4.42
CA GLY A 110 -23.06 -35.53 -3.24
C GLY A 110 -21.72 -36.20 -2.97
N ARG A 111 -21.09 -36.76 -4.01
CA ARG A 111 -19.65 -37.06 -4.06
C ARG A 111 -19.00 -36.21 -5.14
N THR A 112 -17.76 -35.77 -4.93
CA THR A 112 -16.97 -35.12 -5.97
C THR A 112 -16.40 -36.18 -6.90
N GLU A 113 -16.62 -36.02 -8.21
CA GLU A 113 -16.17 -36.96 -9.23
C GLU A 113 -15.47 -36.21 -10.36
N GLN A 114 -14.35 -36.75 -10.85
CA GLN A 114 -13.70 -36.24 -12.05
C GLN A 114 -14.41 -36.78 -13.28
N ILE A 115 -14.80 -35.87 -14.19
CA ILE A 115 -15.55 -36.19 -15.40
C ILE A 115 -14.76 -35.93 -16.70
N GLN A 116 -13.58 -35.30 -16.59
CA GLN A 116 -12.59 -35.11 -17.65
C GLN A 116 -11.19 -34.95 -17.03
#